data_AF-A0AAV4A8D5-F1
#
_entry.id   AF-A0AAV4A8D5-F1
#
_cell.length_a   1.000
_cell.length_b   1.000
_cell.length_c   1.000
_cell.angle_alpha   90.00
_cell.angle_beta   90.00
_cell.angle_gamma   90.00
#
_symmetry.space_group_name_H-M   'P 1'
#
loop_
_entity.id
_entity.type
_entity.pdbx_description
1 polymer ?
#
loop_
_entity_poly.entity_id
_entity_poly.type
_entity_poly.pdbx_seq_one_letter_code
_entity_poly.pdbx_strand_id
1 'polypeptide(L)'
;MAEDFDIDLHPIRLESTSVSQFELDSLYDAYTKNCTQNRALKVDCENLQKNNEKLQSQLDQATAELRLRSLQIDEEKAQVSMRNLQLAFQTCLTQFWFQRALTIARASELQDGVTQTQNETVENTSQTCEARHQIDTSEAELKKKLEEVEAFYDMVLRENNSMKRKMAKLTSKLRIMSAEAIQDADIVDGVTVHKQGRFLIHKGLECEQCSQTFSSHAEMEASTCDYHPKQAVPQDGPEGKMYYFLCCSKLVKNKGQACGCSKGKHRLLSMKHRNED
;
A
#
# COMPACT_ATOMS: atom_id res chain seq x y z
N MET A 1 56.13 -20.60 4.59
CA MET A 1 56.79 -20.81 3.29
C MET A 1 56.28 -19.69 2.39
N ALA A 2 57.01 -18.58 2.36
CA ALA A 2 56.68 -17.42 1.55
C ALA A 2 57.57 -17.52 0.30
N GLU A 3 56.93 -17.52 -0.87
CA GLU A 3 57.63 -17.53 -2.16
C GLU A 3 58.15 -16.12 -2.44
N ASP A 4 59.47 -16.02 -2.57
CA ASP A 4 60.18 -14.83 -2.99
C ASP A 4 59.79 -14.50 -4.45
N PHE A 5 59.07 -13.40 -4.64
CA PHE A 5 58.89 -12.79 -5.95
C PHE A 5 60.14 -11.94 -6.25
N ASP A 6 61.11 -12.51 -6.95
CA ASP A 6 62.18 -11.77 -7.60
C ASP A 6 61.58 -10.93 -8.73
N ILE A 7 61.31 -9.66 -8.45
CA ILE A 7 60.98 -8.67 -9.48
C ILE A 7 62.28 -8.24 -10.14
N ASP A 8 62.49 -8.73 -11.36
CA ASP A 8 63.59 -8.35 -12.25
C ASP A 8 63.46 -6.86 -12.63
N LEU A 9 64.05 -5.99 -11.79
CA LEU A 9 64.17 -4.55 -12.07
C LEU A 9 65.29 -4.34 -13.09
N HIS A 10 65.00 -4.61 -14.37
CA HIS A 10 65.83 -4.06 -15.43
C HIS A 10 65.85 -2.53 -15.30
N PRO A 11 67.04 -1.89 -15.30
CA PRO A 11 67.13 -0.45 -15.30
C PRO A 11 66.62 0.05 -16.65
N ILE A 12 65.34 0.39 -16.71
CA ILE A 12 64.78 1.19 -17.79
C ILE A 12 65.63 2.45 -17.82
N ARG A 13 66.42 2.63 -18.89
CA ARG A 13 67.10 3.89 -19.18
C ARG A 13 66.02 4.97 -19.20
N LEU A 14 65.92 5.72 -18.11
CA LEU A 14 65.16 6.96 -18.06
C LEU A 14 65.92 7.92 -18.98
N GLU A 15 65.49 7.99 -20.24
CA GLU A 15 65.84 9.12 -21.09
C GLU A 15 65.48 10.38 -20.32
N SER A 16 66.46 11.26 -20.15
CA SER A 16 66.31 12.50 -19.41
C SER A 16 65.39 13.44 -20.20
N THR A 17 64.08 13.23 -20.11
CA THR A 17 63.08 14.23 -20.48
C THR A 17 63.23 15.40 -19.53
N SER A 18 63.88 16.47 -20.01
CA SER A 18 63.95 17.74 -19.29
C SER A 18 62.55 18.35 -19.29
N VAL A 19 61.83 18.19 -18.18
CA VAL A 19 60.56 18.87 -17.94
C VAL A 19 60.86 20.35 -17.76
N SER A 20 60.16 21.22 -18.49
CA SER A 20 60.34 22.66 -18.36
C SER A 20 59.84 23.15 -17.01
N GLN A 21 60.43 24.21 -16.46
CA GLN A 21 59.96 24.81 -15.20
C GLN A 21 58.48 25.21 -15.28
N PHE A 22 58.02 25.65 -16.45
CA PHE A 22 56.63 26.00 -16.71
C PHE A 22 55.68 24.81 -16.55
N GLU A 23 56.05 23.63 -17.06
CA GLU A 23 55.26 22.40 -16.88
C GLU A 23 55.23 21.98 -15.41
N LEU A 24 56.34 22.15 -14.70
CA LEU A 24 56.43 21.84 -13.27
C LEU A 24 55.51 22.76 -12.45
N ASP A 25 55.54 24.07 -12.71
CA ASP A 25 54.70 25.06 -12.04
C ASP A 25 53.21 24.81 -12.35
N SER A 26 52.87 24.51 -13.62
CA SER A 26 51.49 24.16 -14.00
C SER A 26 50.98 22.88 -13.32
N LEU A 27 51.84 21.88 -13.14
CA LEU A 27 51.49 20.66 -12.41
C LEU A 27 51.31 20.93 -10.92
N TYR A 28 52.13 21.80 -10.33
CA TYR A 28 52.01 22.20 -8.93
C TYR A 28 50.72 22.99 -8.66
N ASP A 29 50.34 23.89 -9.57
CA ASP A 29 49.07 24.63 -9.53
C ASP A 29 47.86 23.70 -9.68
N ALA A 30 47.95 22.70 -10.57
CA ALA A 30 46.90 21.69 -10.71
C ALA A 30 46.78 20.82 -9.44
N TYR A 31 47.91 20.42 -8.87
CA TYR A 31 47.96 19.64 -7.63
C TYR A 31 47.35 20.40 -6.45
N THR A 32 47.72 21.66 -6.25
CA THR A 32 47.17 22.50 -5.17
C THR A 32 45.67 22.73 -5.33
N LYS A 33 45.18 23.00 -6.55
CA LYS A 33 43.74 23.08 -6.84
C LYS A 33 43.03 21.77 -6.48
N ASN A 34 43.57 20.63 -6.90
CA ASN A 34 42.99 19.32 -6.62
C ASN A 34 42.98 19.01 -5.10
N CYS A 35 44.03 19.39 -4.37
CA CYS A 35 44.06 19.28 -2.91
C CYS A 35 42.97 20.11 -2.23
N THR A 36 42.72 21.35 -2.69
CA THR A 36 41.64 22.17 -2.13
C THR A 36 40.26 21.59 -2.41
N GLN A 37 40.03 21.10 -3.64
CA GLN A 37 38.78 20.43 -4.02
C GLN A 37 38.54 19.15 -3.21
N ASN A 38 39.57 18.30 -3.04
CA ASN A 38 39.46 17.09 -2.22
C ASN A 38 39.14 17.39 -0.75
N ARG A 39 39.67 18.49 -0.19
CA ARG A 39 39.30 18.91 1.17
C ARG A 39 37.84 19.34 1.25
N ALA A 40 37.34 20.10 0.28
CA ALA A 40 35.94 20.50 0.22
C ALA A 40 35.01 19.28 0.10
N LEU A 41 35.32 18.36 -0.83
CA LEU A 41 34.55 17.12 -1.01
C LEU A 41 34.55 16.26 0.26
N LYS A 42 35.66 16.19 0.99
CA LYS A 42 35.72 15.46 2.27
C LYS A 42 34.76 16.05 3.30
N VAL A 43 34.71 17.37 3.43
CA VAL A 43 33.78 18.06 4.34
C VAL A 43 32.33 17.80 3.93
N ASP A 44 32.03 17.84 2.64
CA ASP A 44 30.68 17.57 2.12
C ASP A 44 30.26 16.12 2.40
N CYS A 45 31.16 15.15 2.22
CA CYS A 45 30.91 13.75 2.58
C CYS A 45 30.63 13.58 4.07
N GLU A 46 31.40 14.23 4.95
CA GLU A 46 31.17 14.19 6.41
C GLU A 46 29.82 14.81 6.79
N ASN A 47 29.42 15.89 6.11
CA ASN A 47 28.11 16.53 6.32
C ASN A 47 26.95 15.64 5.84
N LEU A 48 27.09 15.02 4.67
CA LEU A 48 26.11 14.08 4.14
C LEU A 48 25.95 12.87 5.04
N GLN A 49 27.05 12.34 5.59
CA GLN A 49 27.01 11.24 6.54
C GLN A 49 26.21 11.61 7.81
N LYS A 50 26.50 12.78 8.42
CA LYS A 50 25.74 13.27 9.59
C LYS A 50 24.26 13.46 9.29
N ASN A 51 23.93 13.96 8.10
CA ASN A 51 22.54 14.11 7.68
C ASN A 51 21.85 12.76 7.50
N ASN A 52 22.53 11.77 6.93
CA ASN A 52 22.01 10.41 6.81
C ASN A 52 21.75 9.77 8.18
N GLU A 53 22.68 9.92 9.13
CA GLU A 53 22.51 9.43 10.51
C GLU A 53 21.29 10.08 11.19
N LYS A 54 21.10 11.39 10.98
CA LYS A 54 19.94 12.13 11.49
C LYS A 54 18.62 11.65 10.86
N LEU A 55 18.59 11.47 9.54
CA LEU A 55 17.42 10.97 8.82
C LEU A 55 17.06 9.55 9.23
N GLN A 56 18.07 8.70 9.43
CA GLN A 56 17.87 7.33 9.92
C GLN A 56 17.24 7.34 11.32
N SER A 57 17.74 8.17 12.23
CA SER A 57 17.15 8.32 13.57
C SER A 57 15.68 8.79 13.52
N GLN A 58 15.35 9.73 12.63
CA GLN A 58 13.97 10.19 12.43
C GLN A 58 13.07 9.08 11.87
N LEU A 59 13.58 8.27 10.93
CA LEU A 59 12.85 7.14 10.38
C LEU A 59 12.55 6.08 11.44
N ASP A 60 13.53 5.79 12.30
CA ASP A 60 13.37 4.83 13.40
C ASP A 60 12.32 5.32 14.40
N GLN A 61 12.33 6.62 14.74
CA GLN A 61 11.32 7.23 15.60
C GLN A 61 9.92 7.13 14.98
N ALA A 62 9.76 7.54 13.71
CA ALA A 62 8.47 7.48 13.02
C ALA A 62 7.94 6.05 12.93
N THR A 63 8.83 5.08 12.72
CA THR A 63 8.48 3.65 12.68
C THR A 63 7.99 3.15 14.04
N ALA A 64 8.63 3.57 15.13
CA ALA A 64 8.20 3.22 16.48
C ALA A 64 6.82 3.84 16.82
N GLU A 65 6.59 5.10 16.44
CA GLU A 65 5.30 5.77 16.63
C GLU A 65 4.17 5.09 15.84
N LEU A 66 4.43 4.67 14.60
CA LEU A 66 3.46 3.92 13.79
C LEU A 66 3.11 2.57 14.43
N ARG A 67 4.10 1.85 14.96
CA ARG A 67 3.87 0.59 15.68
C ARG A 67 2.98 0.79 16.90
N LEU A 68 3.24 1.83 17.69
CA LEU A 68 2.43 2.17 18.86
C LEU A 68 0.98 2.49 18.47
N ARG A 69 0.78 3.31 17.44
CA ARG A 69 -0.58 3.62 16.95
C ARG A 69 -1.29 2.39 16.39
N SER A 70 -0.59 1.48 15.72
CA SER A 70 -1.19 0.23 15.24
C SER A 70 -1.73 -0.60 16.41
N LEU A 71 -0.95 -0.74 17.49
CA LEU A 71 -1.37 -1.45 18.69
C LEU A 71 -2.60 -0.81 19.34
N GLN A 72 -2.64 0.53 19.42
CA GLN A 72 -3.80 1.26 19.93
C GLN A 72 -5.06 1.00 19.08
N ILE A 73 -4.93 1.01 17.76
CA ILE A 73 -6.06 0.72 16.85
C ILE A 73 -6.55 -0.72 17.05
N ASP A 74 -5.64 -1.68 17.21
CA ASP A 74 -6.01 -3.08 17.46
C ASP A 74 -6.74 -3.25 18.79
N GLU A 75 -6.31 -2.53 19.83
CA GLU A 75 -6.99 -2.49 21.13
C GLU A 75 -8.39 -1.87 21.01
N GLU A 76 -8.52 -0.70 20.39
CA GLU A 76 -9.82 -0.05 20.15
C GLU A 76 -10.76 -0.94 19.35
N LYS A 77 -10.22 -1.63 18.32
CA LYS A 77 -11.00 -2.58 17.51
C LYS A 77 -11.49 -3.75 18.36
N ALA A 78 -10.67 -4.29 19.26
CA ALA A 78 -11.08 -5.34 20.18
C ALA A 78 -12.20 -4.85 21.13
N GLN A 79 -12.08 -3.64 21.66
CA GLN A 79 -13.11 -3.03 22.51
C GLN A 79 -14.43 -2.83 21.76
N VAL A 80 -14.39 -2.33 20.53
CA VAL A 80 -15.59 -2.18 19.68
C VAL A 80 -16.23 -3.54 19.39
N SER A 81 -15.42 -4.56 19.06
CA SER A 81 -15.91 -5.91 18.84
C SER A 81 -16.62 -6.48 20.08
N MET A 82 -16.05 -6.26 21.26
CA MET A 82 -16.66 -6.70 22.53
C MET A 82 -17.99 -6.00 22.80
N ARG A 83 -18.08 -4.68 22.57
CA ARG A 83 -19.34 -3.92 22.72
C ARG A 83 -20.41 -4.38 21.73
N ASN A 84 -20.03 -4.67 20.48
CA ASN A 84 -20.95 -5.21 19.50
C ASN A 84 -21.52 -6.56 19.93
N LEU A 85 -20.70 -7.43 20.52
CA LEU A 85 -21.15 -8.70 21.05
C LEU A 85 -22.12 -8.52 22.23
N GLN A 86 -21.82 -7.59 23.15
CA GLN A 86 -22.71 -7.25 24.27
C GLN A 86 -24.07 -6.72 23.77
N LEU A 87 -24.07 -5.81 22.79
CA LEU A 87 -25.30 -5.28 22.20
C LEU A 87 -26.11 -6.37 21.48
N ALA A 88 -25.46 -7.26 20.75
CA ALA A 88 -26.12 -8.40 20.11
C ALA A 88 -26.79 -9.32 21.14
N PHE A 89 -26.09 -9.62 22.25
CA PHE A 89 -26.65 -10.41 23.33
C PHE A 89 -27.85 -9.73 24.00
N GLN A 90 -27.76 -8.43 24.28
CA GLN A 90 -28.87 -7.65 24.86
C GLN A 90 -30.08 -7.59 23.92
N THR A 91 -29.84 -7.47 22.61
CA THR A 91 -30.89 -7.51 21.57
C THR A 91 -31.58 -8.87 21.53
N CYS A 92 -30.81 -9.96 21.62
CA CYS A 92 -31.37 -11.32 21.68
C CYS A 92 -32.25 -11.53 22.93
N LEU A 93 -31.77 -11.09 24.10
CA LEU A 93 -32.55 -11.18 25.34
C LEU A 93 -33.84 -10.37 25.27
N THR A 94 -33.78 -9.13 24.78
CA THR A 94 -34.98 -8.28 24.65
C THR A 94 -35.98 -8.86 23.67
N GLN A 95 -35.53 -9.40 22.53
CA GLN A 95 -36.41 -10.11 21.59
C GLN A 95 -37.05 -11.35 22.22
N PHE A 96 -36.27 -12.16 22.96
CA PHE A 96 -36.78 -13.33 23.66
C PHE A 96 -37.90 -12.96 24.65
N TRP A 97 -37.66 -11.95 25.51
CA TRP A 97 -38.64 -11.51 26.49
C TRP A 97 -39.89 -10.92 25.83
N PHE A 98 -39.72 -10.15 24.75
CA PHE A 98 -40.83 -9.62 23.98
C PHE A 98 -41.70 -10.72 23.37
N GLN A 99 -41.08 -11.72 22.72
CA GLN A 99 -41.82 -12.86 22.16
C GLN A 99 -42.56 -13.66 23.23
N ARG A 100 -41.92 -13.87 24.39
CA ARG A 100 -42.55 -14.55 25.53
C ARG A 100 -43.77 -13.79 26.04
N ALA A 101 -43.67 -12.47 26.21
CA ALA A 101 -44.79 -11.63 26.62
C ALA A 101 -45.96 -11.70 25.61
N LEU A 102 -45.67 -11.62 24.30
CA LEU A 102 -46.68 -11.77 23.25
C LEU A 102 -47.37 -13.15 23.29
N THR A 103 -46.62 -14.21 23.59
CA THR A 103 -47.17 -15.56 23.68
C THR A 103 -48.12 -15.71 24.86
N ILE A 104 -47.73 -15.15 26.01
CA ILE A 104 -48.57 -15.13 27.22
C ILE A 104 -49.87 -14.34 26.96
N ALA A 105 -49.76 -13.15 26.35
CA ALA A 105 -50.92 -12.31 26.03
C ALA A 105 -51.92 -13.02 25.09
N ARG A 106 -51.43 -13.73 24.07
CA ARG A 106 -52.27 -14.53 23.17
C ARG A 106 -52.92 -15.73 23.87
N ALA A 107 -52.24 -16.34 24.83
CA ALA A 107 -52.79 -17.45 25.60
C ALA A 107 -53.92 -17.01 26.54
N SER A 108 -53.85 -15.80 27.11
CA SER A 108 -54.94 -15.22 27.91
C SER A 108 -56.17 -14.89 27.07
N GLU A 109 -56.00 -14.35 25.86
CA GLU A 109 -57.13 -14.06 24.95
C GLU A 109 -57.91 -15.32 24.56
N LEU A 110 -57.23 -16.47 24.45
CA LEU A 110 -57.85 -17.77 24.16
C LEU A 110 -58.63 -18.35 25.36
N GLN A 111 -58.32 -17.97 26.60
CA GLN A 111 -59.08 -18.38 27.78
C GLN A 111 -60.32 -17.51 28.01
N ASP A 112 -60.25 -16.20 27.72
CA ASP A 112 -61.40 -15.29 27.84
C ASP A 112 -62.47 -15.52 26.75
N GLY A 113 -62.09 -16.15 25.63
CA GLY A 113 -63.03 -16.56 24.57
C GLY A 113 -63.88 -17.79 24.89
N VAL A 114 -63.64 -18.50 26.01
CA VAL A 114 -64.32 -19.77 26.36
C VAL A 114 -65.37 -19.60 27.48
N THR A 115 -65.49 -18.44 28.12
CA THR A 115 -66.40 -18.24 29.27
C THR A 115 -67.61 -17.34 29.02
N GLN A 116 -67.93 -16.96 27.78
CA GLN A 116 -69.16 -16.23 27.47
C GLN A 116 -70.32 -17.14 27.03
N THR A 117 -70.85 -17.96 27.96
CA THR A 117 -72.28 -18.29 28.02
C THR A 117 -72.63 -18.78 29.42
N GLN A 118 -73.18 -17.90 30.26
CA GLN A 118 -74.43 -18.10 31.01
C GLN A 118 -74.61 -17.00 32.08
N ASN A 119 -75.77 -16.36 32.00
CA ASN A 119 -76.32 -15.49 33.05
C ASN A 119 -76.56 -16.31 34.32
N GLU A 120 -76.32 -15.71 35.50
CA GLU A 120 -77.38 -15.42 36.49
C GLU A 120 -76.83 -14.63 37.70
N THR A 121 -77.55 -13.55 37.99
CA THR A 121 -77.72 -12.77 39.25
C THR A 121 -77.02 -13.22 40.53
N VAL A 122 -76.28 -12.29 41.19
CA VAL A 122 -76.33 -12.03 42.65
C VAL A 122 -76.00 -10.55 42.91
N GLU A 123 -76.77 -9.94 43.82
CA GLU A 123 -76.66 -8.57 44.33
C GLU A 123 -75.38 -8.31 45.15
N ASN A 124 -75.07 -7.02 45.32
CA ASN A 124 -74.29 -6.42 46.41
C ASN A 124 -72.83 -6.85 46.59
N THR A 125 -71.91 -6.00 46.14
CA THR A 125 -71.01 -5.26 47.07
C THR A 125 -70.35 -4.08 46.36
N SER A 126 -70.53 -2.89 46.92
CA SER A 126 -69.70 -1.71 46.64
C SER A 126 -68.23 -2.03 46.94
N GLN A 127 -67.37 -2.08 45.93
CA GLN A 127 -65.92 -1.81 46.01
C GLN A 127 -65.28 -2.04 44.64
N THR A 128 -65.22 -1.02 43.78
CA THR A 128 -64.27 -0.95 42.66
C THR A 128 -64.22 0.48 42.11
N CYS A 129 -63.68 1.40 42.92
CA CYS A 129 -63.40 2.78 42.50
C CYS A 129 -61.90 3.10 42.51
N GLU A 130 -61.00 2.12 42.56
CA GLU A 130 -59.55 2.35 42.67
C GLU A 130 -58.73 1.81 41.49
N ALA A 131 -59.31 1.01 40.59
CA ALA A 131 -58.57 0.42 39.47
C ALA A 131 -58.46 1.33 38.23
N ARG A 132 -59.21 2.44 38.15
CA ARG A 132 -59.15 3.38 37.01
C ARG A 132 -58.03 4.41 37.09
N HIS A 133 -57.45 4.65 38.27
CA HIS A 133 -56.37 5.63 38.43
C HIS A 133 -54.95 5.09 38.21
N GLN A 134 -54.76 3.77 38.12
CA GLN A 134 -53.43 3.19 37.88
C GLN A 134 -53.11 2.98 36.38
N ILE A 135 -54.12 2.97 35.51
CA ILE A 135 -53.95 2.80 34.07
C ILE A 135 -53.45 4.10 33.43
N ASP A 136 -54.01 5.26 33.84
CA ASP A 136 -53.61 6.59 33.34
C ASP A 136 -52.14 6.95 33.64
N THR A 137 -51.60 6.50 34.79
CA THR A 137 -50.19 6.71 35.13
C THR A 137 -49.25 5.88 34.27
N SER A 138 -49.65 4.66 33.90
CA SER A 138 -48.84 3.76 33.09
C SER A 138 -48.79 4.18 31.62
N GLU A 139 -49.89 4.71 31.07
CA GLU A 139 -49.97 5.16 29.69
C GLU A 139 -49.25 6.50 29.49
N ALA A 140 -49.37 7.42 30.45
CA ALA A 140 -48.60 8.67 30.45
C ALA A 140 -47.08 8.43 30.55
N GLU A 141 -46.65 7.47 31.37
CA GLU A 141 -45.23 7.10 31.46
C GLU A 141 -44.70 6.43 30.19
N LEU A 142 -45.50 5.57 29.55
CA LEU A 142 -45.15 4.94 28.29
C LEU A 142 -45.04 5.98 27.16
N LYS A 143 -45.95 6.95 27.12
CA LYS A 143 -45.92 8.04 26.14
C LYS A 143 -44.68 8.91 26.31
N LYS A 144 -44.32 9.23 27.55
CA LYS A 144 -43.08 9.96 27.84
C LYS A 144 -41.82 9.19 27.42
N LYS A 145 -41.77 7.88 27.68
CA LYS A 145 -40.66 7.03 27.21
C LYS A 145 -40.60 6.94 25.69
N LEU A 146 -41.74 6.94 25.00
CA LEU A 146 -41.80 6.96 23.54
C LEU A 146 -41.20 8.27 22.99
N GLU A 147 -41.59 9.42 23.54
CA GLU A 147 -41.04 10.73 23.17
C GLU A 147 -39.53 10.82 23.41
N GLU A 148 -39.03 10.24 24.51
CA GLU A 148 -37.59 10.15 24.80
C GLU A 148 -36.84 9.29 23.78
N VAL A 149 -37.43 8.17 23.35
CA VAL A 149 -36.85 7.28 22.33
C VAL A 149 -36.86 7.93 20.95
N GLU A 150 -37.93 8.64 20.59
CA GLU A 150 -38.02 9.39 19.32
C GLU A 150 -36.99 10.52 19.28
N ALA A 151 -36.84 11.28 20.37
CA ALA A 151 -35.82 12.32 20.47
C ALA A 151 -34.39 11.76 20.39
N PHE A 152 -34.14 10.59 20.99
CA PHE A 152 -32.86 9.91 20.87
C PHE A 152 -32.60 9.41 19.45
N TYR A 153 -33.63 8.88 18.78
CA TYR A 153 -33.55 8.45 17.39
C TYR A 153 -33.20 9.60 16.45
N ASP A 154 -33.83 10.77 16.62
CA ASP A 154 -33.53 11.98 15.83
C ASP A 154 -32.11 12.50 16.06
N MET A 155 -31.58 12.36 17.27
CA MET A 155 -30.19 12.68 17.57
C MET A 155 -29.23 11.73 16.84
N VAL A 156 -29.46 10.42 16.94
CA VAL A 156 -28.65 9.40 16.25
C VAL A 156 -28.70 9.58 14.73
N LEU A 157 -29.86 9.92 14.17
CA LEU A 157 -30.03 10.18 12.74
C LEU A 157 -29.20 11.38 12.29
N ARG A 158 -29.19 12.47 13.08
CA ARG A 158 -28.36 13.67 12.82
C ARG A 158 -26.87 13.35 12.89
N GLU A 159 -26.44 12.60 13.90
CA GLU A 159 -25.04 12.18 14.05
C GLU A 159 -24.59 11.27 12.90
N ASN A 160 -25.43 10.31 12.50
CA ASN A 160 -25.14 9.42 11.37
C ASN A 160 -24.96 10.21 10.07
N ASN A 161 -25.84 11.19 9.82
CA ASN A 161 -25.73 12.07 8.66
C ASN A 161 -24.51 13.00 8.71
N SER A 162 -24.08 13.43 9.90
CA SER A 162 -22.83 14.16 10.10
C SER A 162 -21.62 13.28 9.80
N MET A 163 -21.65 12.02 10.27
CA MET A 163 -20.58 11.05 10.06
C MET A 163 -20.43 10.66 8.60
N LYS A 164 -21.54 10.44 7.87
CA LYS A 164 -21.53 10.23 6.41
C LYS A 164 -20.84 11.37 5.67
N ARG A 165 -21.11 12.62 6.05
CA ARG A 165 -20.44 13.79 5.46
C ARG A 165 -18.94 13.84 5.77
N LYS A 166 -18.54 13.50 6.99
CA LYS A 166 -17.11 13.39 7.37
C LYS A 166 -16.39 12.29 6.60
N MET A 167 -17.03 11.12 6.46
CA MET A 167 -16.53 10.00 5.65
C MET A 167 -16.33 10.43 4.19
N ALA A 168 -17.34 11.06 3.57
CA ALA A 168 -17.21 11.53 2.19
C ALA A 168 -16.03 12.50 1.99
N LYS A 169 -15.80 13.42 2.95
CA LYS A 169 -14.63 14.32 2.93
C LYS A 169 -13.31 13.55 3.05
N LEU A 170 -13.22 12.58 3.94
CA LEU A 170 -12.01 11.75 4.11
C LEU A 170 -11.73 10.91 2.87
N THR A 171 -12.76 10.30 2.28
CA THR A 171 -12.66 9.54 1.02
C THR A 171 -12.17 10.44 -0.11
N SER A 172 -12.70 11.67 -0.22
CA SER A 172 -12.23 12.64 -1.22
C SER A 172 -10.77 13.02 -0.98
N LYS A 173 -10.35 13.26 0.26
CA LYS A 173 -8.97 13.61 0.60
C LYS A 173 -8.00 12.46 0.30
N LEU A 174 -8.39 11.23 0.63
CA LEU A 174 -7.64 10.02 0.27
C LEU A 174 -7.49 9.89 -1.25
N ARG A 175 -8.56 10.17 -2.01
CA ARG A 175 -8.51 10.14 -3.47
C ARG A 175 -7.53 11.16 -4.05
N ILE A 176 -7.52 12.38 -3.52
CA ILE A 176 -6.59 13.44 -3.92
C ILE A 176 -5.15 13.03 -3.59
N MET A 177 -4.88 12.61 -2.35
CA MET A 177 -3.54 12.15 -1.95
C MET A 177 -3.06 10.95 -2.76
N SER A 178 -3.96 10.02 -3.12
CA SER A 178 -3.61 8.90 -3.99
C SER A 178 -3.31 9.32 -5.43
N ALA A 179 -3.93 10.41 -5.90
CA ALA A 179 -3.65 10.97 -7.23
C ALA A 179 -2.33 11.75 -7.24
N GLU A 180 -2.02 12.47 -6.15
CA GLU A 180 -0.73 13.15 -5.96
C GLU A 180 0.43 12.15 -5.80
N ALA A 181 0.22 11.04 -5.09
CA ALA A 181 1.20 9.95 -4.99
C ALA A 181 1.46 9.18 -6.30
N ILE A 182 0.64 9.40 -7.35
CA ILE A 182 0.90 8.86 -8.70
C ILE A 182 1.91 9.74 -9.46
N GLN A 183 2.13 11.00 -9.03
CA GLN A 183 3.08 11.91 -9.69
C GLN A 183 4.51 11.80 -9.12
N ASP A 184 4.67 11.33 -7.88
CA ASP A 184 5.99 11.08 -7.27
C ASP A 184 6.49 9.67 -7.62
N ALA A 185 6.86 9.47 -8.89
CA ALA A 185 7.58 8.28 -9.33
C ALA A 185 9.08 8.43 -9.01
N ASP A 186 9.49 7.96 -7.83
CA ASP A 186 10.92 7.88 -7.50
C ASP A 186 11.59 6.77 -8.31
N ILE A 187 12.56 7.17 -9.14
CA ILE A 187 13.51 6.27 -9.80
C ILE A 187 14.61 5.98 -8.77
N VAL A 188 14.53 4.82 -8.13
CA VAL A 188 15.62 4.29 -7.30
C VAL A 188 16.24 3.11 -8.07
N ASP A 189 17.52 3.21 -8.40
CA ASP A 189 18.32 2.16 -9.06
C ASP A 189 17.75 1.60 -10.38
N GLY A 190 17.10 2.45 -11.19
CA GLY A 190 16.61 2.07 -12.53
C GLY A 190 15.39 1.13 -12.51
N VAL A 191 14.86 0.80 -11.34
CA VAL A 191 13.60 0.06 -11.19
C VAL A 191 12.48 1.08 -10.97
N THR A 192 11.53 1.12 -11.89
CA THR A 192 10.29 1.88 -11.66
C THR A 192 9.41 1.11 -10.70
N VAL A 193 9.38 1.52 -9.43
CA VAL A 193 8.50 0.93 -8.42
C VAL A 193 7.17 1.68 -8.44
N HIS A 194 6.14 1.08 -9.01
CA HIS A 194 4.78 1.62 -8.92
C HIS A 194 4.06 1.06 -7.69
N LYS A 195 3.71 1.95 -6.75
CA LYS A 195 2.80 1.63 -5.65
C LYS A 195 1.36 1.89 -6.10
N GLN A 196 0.67 0.87 -6.60
CA GLN A 196 -0.80 0.90 -6.69
C GLN A 196 -1.40 0.19 -5.48
N GLY A 197 -1.82 0.98 -4.47
CA GLY A 197 -2.48 0.44 -3.28
C GLY A 197 -1.55 -0.42 -2.41
N ARG A 198 -2.04 -1.59 -1.95
CA ARG A 198 -1.32 -2.52 -1.06
C ARG A 198 -0.35 -3.48 -1.76
N PHE A 199 -0.27 -3.44 -3.09
CA PHE A 199 0.56 -4.37 -3.86
C PHE A 199 1.78 -3.63 -4.43
N LEU A 200 2.99 -4.14 -4.15
CA LEU A 200 4.19 -3.73 -4.88
C LEU A 200 4.16 -4.42 -6.25
N ILE A 201 4.04 -3.64 -7.32
CA ILE A 201 4.22 -4.15 -8.68
C ILE A 201 5.67 -3.85 -9.07
N HIS A 202 6.53 -4.86 -8.99
CA HIS A 202 7.88 -4.77 -9.53
C HIS A 202 7.79 -4.83 -11.06
N LYS A 203 8.03 -3.71 -11.75
CA LYS A 203 8.20 -3.73 -13.19
C LYS A 203 9.56 -4.39 -13.45
N GLY A 204 9.53 -5.63 -13.95
CA GLY A 204 10.75 -6.40 -14.22
C GLY A 204 11.69 -5.64 -15.16
N LEU A 205 12.99 -5.79 -14.95
CA LEU A 205 14.01 -5.27 -15.84
C LEU A 205 13.95 -6.05 -17.16
N GLU A 206 13.82 -5.37 -18.29
CA GLU A 206 13.78 -6.04 -19.61
C GLU A 206 15.08 -5.80 -20.37
N CYS A 207 15.66 -6.88 -20.90
CA CYS A 207 16.83 -6.80 -21.77
C CYS A 207 16.44 -6.29 -23.16
N GLU A 208 17.09 -5.23 -23.65
CA GLU A 208 16.86 -4.65 -24.99
C GLU A 208 17.13 -5.64 -26.13
N GLN A 209 18.06 -6.58 -25.92
CA GLN A 209 18.56 -7.43 -27.00
C GLN A 209 17.83 -8.78 -27.11
N CYS A 210 17.38 -9.35 -25.99
CA CYS A 210 16.70 -10.64 -25.96
C CYS A 210 15.26 -10.58 -25.44
N SER A 211 14.78 -9.41 -25.00
CA SER A 211 13.45 -9.20 -24.42
C SER A 211 13.11 -10.11 -23.23
N GLN A 212 14.11 -10.72 -22.59
CA GLN A 212 13.90 -11.44 -21.33
C GLN A 212 13.73 -10.45 -20.18
N THR A 213 12.82 -10.79 -19.27
CA THR A 213 12.50 -10.02 -18.08
C THR A 213 13.17 -10.61 -16.84
N PHE A 214 13.73 -9.76 -15.99
CA PHE A 214 14.45 -10.11 -14.77
C PHE A 214 13.80 -9.42 -13.56
N SER A 215 13.87 -10.07 -12.40
CA SER A 215 13.35 -9.51 -11.14
C SER A 215 14.31 -8.50 -10.49
N SER A 216 15.61 -8.57 -10.82
CA SER A 216 16.64 -7.68 -10.27
C SER A 216 17.85 -7.52 -11.19
N HIS A 217 18.67 -6.49 -10.96
CA HIS A 217 19.91 -6.25 -11.70
C HIS A 217 20.93 -7.37 -11.47
N ALA A 218 21.02 -7.89 -10.24
CA ALA A 218 21.91 -8.98 -9.88
C ALA A 218 21.55 -10.28 -10.64
N GLU A 219 20.26 -10.58 -10.80
CA GLU A 219 19.78 -11.72 -11.60
C GLU A 219 20.12 -11.53 -13.10
N MET A 220 19.95 -10.31 -13.60
CA MET A 220 20.28 -9.95 -14.98
C MET A 220 21.79 -10.01 -15.28
N GLU A 221 22.65 -9.66 -14.31
CA GLU A 221 24.11 -9.75 -14.46
C GLU A 221 24.65 -11.17 -14.31
N ALA A 222 23.99 -12.01 -13.51
CA ALA A 222 24.35 -13.41 -13.32
C ALA A 222 23.95 -14.29 -14.52
N SER A 223 22.99 -13.84 -15.33
CA SER A 223 22.50 -14.55 -16.51
C SER A 223 23.27 -14.16 -17.78
N THR A 224 23.31 -15.09 -18.74
CA THR A 224 23.95 -14.87 -20.04
C THR A 224 22.88 -14.54 -21.08
N CYS A 225 23.08 -13.44 -21.81
CA CYS A 225 22.18 -13.02 -22.86
C CYS A 225 22.49 -13.76 -24.16
N ASP A 226 21.53 -14.55 -24.64
CA ASP A 226 21.53 -15.06 -26.02
C ASP A 226 20.83 -14.03 -26.92
N TYR A 227 21.58 -13.36 -27.79
CA TYR A 227 21.05 -12.30 -28.66
C TYR A 227 21.52 -12.42 -30.12
N HIS A 228 20.89 -11.61 -30.97
CA HIS A 228 21.29 -11.42 -32.36
C HIS A 228 21.98 -10.06 -32.52
N PRO A 229 23.28 -10.01 -32.87
CA PRO A 229 24.02 -8.74 -32.96
C PRO A 229 23.57 -7.88 -34.15
N LYS A 230 22.90 -8.48 -35.15
CA LYS A 230 22.33 -7.77 -36.30
C LYS A 230 20.81 -7.75 -36.19
N GLN A 231 20.22 -6.62 -36.51
CA GLN A 231 18.77 -6.44 -36.52
C GLN A 231 18.12 -7.37 -37.54
N ALA A 232 16.94 -7.90 -37.18
CA ALA A 232 16.13 -8.69 -38.10
C ALA A 232 15.55 -7.82 -39.21
N VAL A 233 15.65 -8.28 -40.45
CA VAL A 233 15.07 -7.63 -41.61
C VAL A 233 13.71 -8.28 -41.90
N PRO A 234 12.62 -7.51 -41.99
CA PRO A 234 11.32 -8.06 -42.39
C PRO A 234 11.39 -8.50 -43.86
N GLN A 235 10.85 -9.68 -44.15
CA GLN A 235 10.76 -10.25 -45.48
C GLN A 235 9.36 -10.82 -45.70
N ASP A 236 8.72 -10.45 -46.81
CA ASP A 236 7.41 -10.99 -47.17
C ASP A 236 7.58 -12.41 -47.72
N GLY A 237 7.05 -13.39 -46.99
CA GLY A 237 7.04 -14.80 -47.38
C GLY A 237 5.64 -15.27 -47.76
N PRO A 238 5.53 -16.49 -48.32
CA PRO A 238 4.24 -17.06 -48.74
C PRO A 238 3.25 -17.28 -47.58
N GLU A 239 3.74 -17.36 -46.34
CA GLU A 239 2.91 -17.49 -45.12
C GLU A 239 2.76 -16.17 -44.32
N GLY A 240 3.12 -15.03 -44.92
CA GLY A 240 3.05 -13.70 -44.29
C GLY A 240 4.43 -13.09 -43.98
N LYS A 241 4.43 -12.01 -43.18
CA LYS A 241 5.66 -11.30 -42.78
C LYS A 241 6.54 -12.20 -41.92
N MET A 242 7.74 -12.48 -42.39
CA MET A 242 8.78 -13.18 -41.63
C MET A 242 9.93 -12.23 -41.30
N TYR A 243 10.78 -12.64 -40.37
CA TYR A 243 11.95 -11.89 -39.92
C TYR A 243 13.21 -12.71 -40.18
N TYR A 244 14.10 -12.17 -41.00
CA TYR A 244 15.37 -12.77 -41.35
C TYR A 244 16.51 -12.14 -40.55
N PHE A 245 17.28 -12.97 -39.85
CA PHE A 245 18.42 -12.53 -39.05
C PHE A 245 19.72 -12.67 -39.85
N LEU A 246 20.31 -11.54 -40.26
CA LEU A 246 21.56 -11.48 -41.04
C LEU A 246 22.79 -12.07 -40.33
N CYS A 247 22.72 -12.26 -39.02
CA CYS A 247 23.83 -12.78 -38.22
C CYS A 247 23.93 -14.32 -38.25
N CYS A 248 22.84 -15.04 -38.49
CA CYS A 248 22.81 -16.51 -38.46
C CYS A 248 21.97 -17.13 -39.57
N SER A 249 21.49 -16.32 -40.51
CA SER A 249 20.67 -16.73 -41.65
C SER A 249 19.39 -17.48 -41.24
N LYS A 250 18.87 -17.21 -40.04
CA LYS A 250 17.63 -17.81 -39.54
C LYS A 250 16.43 -16.95 -39.94
N LEU A 251 15.36 -17.63 -40.36
CA LEU A 251 14.08 -17.04 -40.70
C LEU A 251 13.04 -17.46 -39.64
N VAL A 252 12.33 -16.50 -39.04
CA VAL A 252 11.30 -16.77 -38.03
C VAL A 252 10.04 -15.95 -38.28
N LYS A 253 8.90 -16.45 -37.80
CA LYS A 253 7.61 -15.73 -37.92
C LYS A 253 7.53 -14.53 -36.97
N ASN A 254 8.06 -14.66 -35.75
CA ASN A 254 8.06 -13.61 -34.74
C ASN A 254 9.49 -13.33 -34.24
N LYS A 255 9.86 -12.05 -34.07
CA LYS A 255 11.19 -11.65 -33.58
C LYS A 255 11.57 -12.32 -32.25
N GLY A 256 10.60 -12.48 -31.34
CA GLY A 256 10.80 -13.09 -30.02
C GLY A 256 10.92 -14.62 -30.00
N GLN A 257 10.73 -15.30 -31.14
CA GLN A 257 10.85 -16.77 -31.21
C GLN A 257 12.25 -17.24 -31.63
N ALA A 258 13.15 -16.34 -32.04
CA ALA A 258 14.49 -16.70 -32.45
C ALA A 258 15.42 -16.82 -31.24
N CYS A 259 16.00 -18.01 -31.01
CA CYS A 259 17.12 -18.15 -30.08
C CYS A 259 18.35 -17.43 -30.64
N GLY A 260 18.92 -16.54 -29.83
CA GLY A 260 20.11 -15.76 -30.17
C GLY A 260 21.27 -16.61 -30.70
N CYS A 261 22.03 -16.07 -31.64
CA CYS A 261 23.20 -16.75 -32.22
C CYS A 261 24.52 -16.33 -31.56
N SER A 262 24.47 -15.41 -30.60
CA SER A 262 25.64 -14.88 -29.91
C SER A 262 25.34 -14.75 -28.42
N LYS A 263 26.37 -14.92 -27.59
CA LYS A 263 26.31 -14.81 -26.14
C LYS A 263 26.96 -13.53 -25.67
N GLY A 264 26.39 -12.88 -24.65
CA GLY A 264 26.96 -11.70 -24.03
C GLY A 264 26.26 -11.31 -22.75
N LYS A 265 26.52 -10.08 -22.27
CA LYS A 265 25.81 -9.51 -21.12
C LYS A 265 24.49 -8.89 -21.57
N HIS A 266 23.47 -8.99 -20.73
CA HIS A 266 22.21 -8.31 -20.98
C HIS A 266 22.39 -6.79 -21.00
N ARG A 267 21.60 -6.09 -21.81
CA ARG A 267 21.55 -4.62 -21.85
C ARG A 267 20.20 -4.13 -21.39
N LEU A 268 20.18 -3.25 -20.39
CA LEU A 268 18.95 -2.59 -19.94
C LEU A 268 18.41 -1.69 -21.04
N LEU A 269 17.11 -1.81 -21.31
CA LEU A 269 16.39 -0.88 -22.17
C LEU A 269 16.45 0.51 -21.54
N SER A 270 17.36 1.38 -22.00
CA SER A 270 17.37 2.76 -21.53
C SER A 270 16.05 3.39 -21.97
N MET A 271 15.23 3.85 -21.03
CA MET A 271 14.08 4.71 -21.32
C MET A 271 14.61 5.98 -21.98
N LYS A 272 14.80 5.97 -23.29
CA LYS A 272 14.86 7.21 -24.05
C LYS A 272 13.52 7.88 -23.80
N HIS A 273 13.57 9.08 -23.21
CA HIS A 273 12.42 9.97 -23.10
C HIS A 273 11.61 9.88 -24.38
N ARG A 274 10.38 9.35 -24.28
CA ARG A 274 9.32 9.69 -25.22
C ARG A 274 9.10 11.19 -25.05
N ASN A 275 9.87 11.99 -25.77
CA ASN A 275 9.38 13.29 -26.18
C ASN A 275 8.29 12.97 -27.19
N GLU A 276 7.05 12.98 -26.70
CA GLU A 276 5.86 12.94 -27.53
C GLU A 276 5.75 14.30 -28.23
N ASP A 277 5.89 14.27 -29.55
CA ASP A 277 5.21 15.19 -30.47
C ASP A 277 3.78 14.66 -30.72
#